data_AF-A0A2A5AQY3-F1
#
_entry.id   AF-A0A2A5AQY3-F1
#
_cell.length_a   1.000
_cell.length_b   1.000
_cell.length_c   1.000
_cell.angle_alpha   90.00
_cell.angle_beta   90.00
_cell.angle_gamma   90.00
#
_symmetry.space_group_name_H-M   'P 1'
#
loop_
_entity.id
_entity.type
_entity.pdbx_description
1 polymer ?
#
loop_
_entity_poly.entity_id
_entity_poly.type
_entity_poly.pdbx_seq_one_letter_code
_entity_poly.pdbx_strand_id
1 'polypeptide(L)'
;MINRKAPSSAKQQGIVLVTGLVFLLVLTLLGVMGASNSALNLQIAGSLQDKNNTFHVGEAALQAILWLENNTDIDDQSKPLKRIAADSDPYRGLAGNSDPLSHVADNTDVQTIVSFMETRDCQRTEKVTDDLKCDYYTATSDTVMVSGARSVQNMGIQKEVIGSASW
;
A
#
# COMPACT_ATOMS: atom_id res chain seq x y z
N MET A 1 39.41 -78.37 11.59
CA MET A 1 39.76 -77.04 11.02
C MET A 1 38.78 -76.74 9.91
N ILE A 2 37.87 -75.76 10.11
CA ILE A 2 36.81 -75.41 9.14
C ILE A 2 37.23 -74.13 8.43
N ASN A 3 37.53 -74.23 7.13
CA ASN A 3 37.97 -73.12 6.27
C ASN A 3 36.74 -72.42 5.69
N ARG A 4 36.38 -71.22 6.20
CA ARG A 4 35.35 -70.37 5.59
C ARG A 4 35.97 -69.54 4.47
N LYS A 5 35.67 -69.87 3.21
CA LYS A 5 35.91 -68.96 2.07
C LYS A 5 35.03 -67.72 2.23
N ALA A 6 35.64 -66.57 2.46
CA ALA A 6 34.95 -65.28 2.39
C ALA A 6 34.48 -65.05 0.93
N PRO A 7 33.21 -64.69 0.70
CA PRO A 7 32.70 -64.47 -0.65
C PRO A 7 33.39 -63.24 -1.29
N SER A 8 33.78 -63.39 -2.54
CA SER A 8 34.51 -62.39 -3.33
C SER A 8 33.73 -61.08 -3.48
N SER A 9 34.32 -59.99 -3.02
CA SER A 9 33.79 -58.61 -2.99
C SER A 9 33.51 -57.98 -4.37
N ALA A 10 34.00 -58.57 -5.46
CA ALA A 10 33.93 -57.98 -6.81
C ALA A 10 32.51 -57.85 -7.41
N LYS A 11 31.52 -58.64 -6.96
CA LYS A 11 30.13 -58.55 -7.44
C LYS A 11 29.29 -57.46 -6.74
N GLN A 12 29.75 -56.93 -5.61
CA GLN A 12 29.00 -55.93 -4.83
C GLN A 12 29.35 -54.48 -5.20
N GLN A 13 30.46 -54.26 -5.91
CA GLN A 13 31.00 -52.93 -6.17
C GLN A 13 30.16 -52.10 -7.16
N GLY A 14 29.52 -52.75 -8.14
CA GLY A 14 28.64 -52.07 -9.09
C GLY A 14 27.32 -51.59 -8.48
N ILE A 15 26.78 -52.34 -7.52
CA ILE A 15 25.49 -52.01 -6.90
C ILE A 15 25.59 -50.77 -6.00
N VAL A 16 26.74 -50.58 -5.34
CA VAL A 16 27.02 -49.41 -4.48
C VAL A 16 27.11 -48.13 -5.31
N LEU A 17 27.68 -48.19 -6.52
CA LEU A 17 27.76 -47.03 -7.41
C LEU A 17 26.36 -46.59 -7.87
N VAL A 18 25.52 -47.57 -8.24
CA VAL A 18 24.14 -47.31 -8.71
C VAL A 18 23.29 -46.73 -7.58
N THR A 19 23.34 -47.30 -6.37
CA THR A 19 22.57 -46.76 -5.23
C THR A 19 23.05 -45.38 -4.82
N GLY A 20 24.37 -45.12 -4.85
CA GLY A 20 24.93 -43.78 -4.59
C GLY A 20 24.45 -42.74 -5.60
N LEU A 21 24.42 -43.09 -6.90
CA LEU A 21 23.96 -42.18 -7.95
C LEU A 21 22.45 -41.91 -7.87
N VAL A 22 21.65 -42.92 -7.55
CA VAL A 22 20.20 -42.75 -7.31
C VAL A 22 19.97 -41.87 -6.09
N PHE A 23 20.69 -42.07 -4.98
CA PHE A 23 20.58 -41.22 -3.79
C PHE A 23 20.96 -39.77 -4.09
N LEU A 24 22.06 -39.54 -4.81
CA LEU A 24 22.51 -38.21 -5.18
C LEU A 24 21.49 -37.52 -6.09
N LEU A 25 20.90 -38.26 -7.05
CA LEU A 25 19.84 -37.74 -7.92
C LEU A 25 18.60 -37.34 -7.12
N VAL A 26 18.16 -38.17 -6.16
CA VAL A 26 17.00 -37.85 -5.31
C VAL A 26 17.29 -36.61 -4.45
N LEU A 27 18.47 -36.53 -3.82
CA LEU A 27 18.87 -35.34 -3.06
C LEU A 27 18.92 -34.07 -3.92
N THR A 28 19.36 -34.19 -5.17
CA THR A 28 19.39 -33.08 -6.13
C THR A 28 17.97 -32.60 -6.46
N LEU A 29 17.05 -33.53 -6.74
CA LEU A 29 15.66 -33.19 -7.03
C LEU A 29 14.98 -32.52 -5.83
N LEU A 30 15.20 -33.02 -4.62
CA LEU A 30 14.69 -32.40 -3.39
C LEU A 30 15.24 -30.99 -3.19
N GLY A 31 16.54 -30.78 -3.47
CA GLY A 31 17.18 -29.45 -3.40
C GLY A 31 16.58 -28.47 -4.40
N VAL A 32 16.40 -28.89 -5.66
CA VAL A 32 15.82 -28.03 -6.72
C VAL A 32 14.36 -27.68 -6.41
N MET A 33 13.56 -28.65 -5.94
CA MET A 33 12.16 -28.40 -5.55
C MET A 33 12.04 -27.43 -4.38
N GLY A 34 12.95 -27.49 -3.41
CA GLY A 34 13.01 -26.51 -2.31
C GLY A 34 13.37 -25.10 -2.80
N ALA A 35 14.34 -25.01 -3.71
CA ALA A 35 14.77 -23.73 -4.29
C ALA A 35 13.70 -23.09 -5.20
N SER A 36 12.99 -23.89 -6.00
CA SER A 36 11.95 -23.39 -6.92
C SER A 36 10.76 -22.77 -6.19
N ASN A 37 10.33 -23.37 -5.07
CA ASN A 37 9.26 -22.80 -4.24
C ASN A 37 9.68 -21.50 -3.56
N SER A 38 10.95 -21.39 -3.17
CA SER A 38 11.50 -20.18 -2.56
C SER A 38 11.50 -19.00 -3.53
N ALA A 39 11.82 -19.22 -4.80
CA ALA A 39 11.79 -18.18 -5.83
C ALA A 39 10.38 -17.65 -6.11
N LEU A 40 9.38 -18.53 -6.17
CA LEU A 40 7.97 -18.14 -6.36
C LEU A 40 7.45 -17.33 -5.16
N ASN A 41 7.73 -17.79 -3.94
CA ASN A 41 7.33 -17.09 -2.74
C ASN A 41 7.97 -15.69 -2.64
N LEU A 42 9.22 -15.54 -3.09
CA LEU A 42 9.89 -14.24 -3.12
C LEU A 42 9.21 -13.25 -4.07
N GLN A 43 8.76 -13.72 -5.25
CA GLN A 43 8.03 -12.86 -6.19
C GLN A 43 6.66 -12.43 -5.64
N ILE A 44 5.94 -13.35 -4.99
CA ILE A 44 4.66 -13.03 -4.33
C ILE A 44 4.89 -12.02 -3.20
N ALA A 45 5.94 -12.22 -2.38
CA ALA A 45 6.31 -11.29 -1.31
C ALA A 45 6.63 -9.89 -1.86
N GLY A 46 7.38 -9.82 -2.98
CA GLY A 46 7.65 -8.56 -3.66
C GLY A 46 6.39 -7.85 -4.16
N SER A 47 5.49 -8.58 -4.83
CA SER A 47 4.23 -7.99 -5.31
C SER A 47 3.32 -7.52 -4.17
N LEU A 48 3.28 -8.25 -3.05
CA LEU A 48 2.53 -7.85 -1.87
C LEU A 48 3.13 -6.61 -1.21
N GLN A 49 4.46 -6.53 -1.13
CA GLN A 49 5.15 -5.36 -0.60
C GLN A 49 4.84 -4.11 -1.43
N ASP A 50 4.88 -4.20 -2.75
CA ASP A 50 4.56 -3.08 -3.66
C ASP A 50 3.11 -2.62 -3.48
N LYS A 51 2.16 -3.56 -3.40
CA LYS A 51 0.75 -3.24 -3.15
C LYS A 51 0.57 -2.53 -1.81
N ASN A 52 1.20 -3.04 -0.75
CA ASN A 52 1.12 -2.43 0.56
C ASN A 52 1.73 -1.02 0.54
N ASN A 53 2.86 -0.84 -0.14
CA ASN A 53 3.48 0.48 -0.27
C ASN A 53 2.57 1.47 -1.01
N THR A 54 1.97 1.09 -2.15
CA THR A 54 1.01 1.97 -2.85
C THR A 54 -0.19 2.34 -1.98
N PHE A 55 -0.62 1.43 -1.11
CA PHE A 55 -1.72 1.66 -0.18
C PHE A 55 -1.34 2.68 0.89
N HIS A 56 -0.22 2.48 1.57
CA HIS A 56 0.28 3.40 2.62
C HIS A 56 0.53 4.80 2.08
N VAL A 57 1.08 4.91 0.86
CA VAL A 57 1.31 6.20 0.20
C VAL A 57 -0.03 6.91 -0.10
N GLY A 58 -1.04 6.19 -0.60
CA GLY A 58 -2.36 6.76 -0.85
C GLY A 58 -3.09 7.18 0.44
N GLU A 59 -2.98 6.39 1.51
CA GLU A 59 -3.53 6.78 2.82
C GLU A 59 -2.82 8.00 3.41
N ALA A 60 -1.49 8.06 3.29
CA ALA A 60 -0.71 9.22 3.74
C ALA A 60 -1.11 10.50 3.01
N ALA A 61 -1.38 10.41 1.69
CA ALA A 61 -1.93 11.52 0.92
C ALA A 61 -3.26 11.99 1.52
N LEU A 62 -4.24 11.09 1.64
CA LEU A 62 -5.57 11.43 2.18
C LEU A 62 -5.47 12.00 3.61
N GLN A 63 -4.61 11.45 4.45
CA GLN A 63 -4.38 11.94 5.81
C GLN A 63 -3.73 13.34 5.82
N ALA A 64 -2.86 13.64 4.87
CA ALA A 64 -2.24 14.96 4.75
C ALA A 64 -3.26 16.06 4.45
N ILE A 65 -4.36 15.74 3.76
CA ILE A 65 -5.47 16.69 3.53
C ILE A 65 -6.07 17.13 4.87
N LEU A 66 -6.36 16.17 5.75
CA LEU A 66 -6.92 16.44 7.07
C LEU A 66 -5.95 17.23 7.95
N TRP A 67 -4.65 16.93 7.83
CA TRP A 67 -3.61 17.67 8.51
C TRP A 67 -3.55 19.13 8.04
N LEU A 68 -3.56 19.37 6.72
CA LEU A 68 -3.56 20.73 6.14
C LEU A 68 -4.79 21.53 6.57
N GLU A 69 -5.95 20.87 6.67
CA GLU A 69 -7.18 21.51 7.10
C GLU A 69 -7.12 22.04 8.54
N ASN A 70 -6.55 21.24 9.45
CA ASN A 70 -6.44 21.59 10.86
C ASN A 70 -5.21 22.46 11.18
N ASN A 71 -4.34 22.72 10.20
CA ASN A 71 -3.14 23.51 10.42
C ASN A 71 -3.49 25.00 10.49
N THR A 72 -3.10 25.65 11.59
CA THR A 72 -3.32 27.09 11.82
C THR A 72 -2.32 27.98 11.09
N ASP A 73 -1.19 27.44 10.65
CA ASP A 73 -0.13 28.17 9.95
C ASP A 73 -0.44 28.34 8.45
N ILE A 74 -1.46 27.64 7.95
CA ILE A 74 -1.91 27.69 6.56
C ILE A 74 -3.12 28.63 6.47
N ASP A 75 -3.05 29.60 5.56
CA ASP A 75 -4.15 30.52 5.28
C ASP A 75 -5.42 29.74 4.89
N ASP A 76 -6.57 30.17 5.41
CA ASP A 76 -7.87 29.51 5.17
C ASP A 76 -8.22 29.44 3.66
N GLN A 77 -7.71 30.38 2.86
CA GLN A 77 -7.89 30.38 1.40
C GLN A 77 -7.09 29.28 0.69
N SER A 78 -6.03 28.77 1.32
CA SER A 78 -5.13 27.75 0.79
C SER A 78 -5.46 26.35 1.33
N LYS A 79 -6.49 26.22 2.18
CA LYS A 79 -6.92 24.93 2.71
C LYS A 79 -7.61 24.08 1.65
N PRO A 80 -7.36 22.76 1.65
CA PRO A 80 -7.87 21.86 0.62
C PRO A 80 -9.38 21.62 0.72
N LEU A 81 -9.99 21.77 1.91
CA LEU A 81 -11.43 21.60 2.11
C LEU A 81 -12.17 22.95 2.12
N LYS A 82 -11.79 23.81 1.18
CA LYS A 82 -12.60 24.95 0.80
C LYS A 82 -13.63 24.48 -0.24
N ARG A 83 -14.77 25.16 -0.39
CA ARG A 83 -15.75 24.88 -1.47
C ARG A 83 -15.18 25.32 -2.83
N ILE A 84 -14.06 24.71 -3.22
CA ILE A 84 -13.38 24.94 -4.49
C ILE A 84 -14.14 24.20 -5.60
N ALA A 85 -13.96 24.64 -6.84
CA ALA A 85 -14.44 23.92 -8.01
C ALA A 85 -13.94 22.46 -7.94
N ALA A 86 -14.81 21.53 -8.33
CA ALA A 86 -14.51 20.11 -8.43
C ALA A 86 -13.18 19.88 -9.17
N ASP A 87 -12.45 18.83 -8.78
CA ASP A 87 -11.25 18.36 -9.48
C ASP A 87 -10.01 19.25 -9.31
N SER A 88 -9.79 19.76 -8.11
CA SER A 88 -8.54 20.47 -7.76
C SER A 88 -7.60 19.58 -6.96
N ASP A 89 -6.34 19.57 -7.36
CA ASP A 89 -5.25 18.99 -6.60
C ASP A 89 -5.16 19.73 -5.24
N PRO A 90 -5.37 19.03 -4.10
CA PRO A 90 -5.41 19.64 -2.78
C PRO A 90 -4.05 20.16 -2.32
N TYR A 91 -2.96 19.78 -2.99
CA TYR A 91 -1.61 20.23 -2.65
C TYR A 91 -1.10 21.33 -3.58
N ARG A 92 -1.93 21.78 -4.53
CA ARG A 92 -1.52 22.77 -5.53
C ARG A 92 -1.10 24.08 -4.85
N GLY A 93 0.18 24.42 -4.97
CA GLY A 93 0.77 25.63 -4.37
C GLY A 93 1.62 25.36 -3.13
N LEU A 94 1.60 24.12 -2.62
CA LEU A 94 2.62 23.62 -1.70
C LEU A 94 3.81 23.16 -2.54
N ALA A 95 5.01 23.64 -2.23
CA ALA A 95 6.21 23.31 -2.99
C ALA A 95 7.40 23.11 -2.05
N GLY A 96 8.25 22.14 -2.36
CA GLY A 96 9.41 21.79 -1.54
C GLY A 96 8.98 21.14 -0.22
N ASN A 97 9.53 21.60 0.91
CA ASN A 97 9.31 20.99 2.22
C ASN A 97 7.87 21.15 2.77
N SER A 98 7.03 21.97 2.12
CA SER A 98 5.62 22.12 2.50
C SER A 98 4.69 21.16 1.77
N ASP A 99 5.18 20.46 0.74
CA ASP A 99 4.45 19.36 0.13
C ASP A 99 4.58 18.11 1.03
N PRO A 100 3.48 17.66 1.66
CA PRO A 100 3.50 16.48 2.53
C PRO A 100 3.87 15.19 1.79
N LEU A 101 3.78 15.17 0.46
CA LEU A 101 4.08 14.00 -0.36
C LEU A 101 5.52 13.95 -0.87
N SER A 102 6.29 15.03 -0.71
CA SER A 102 7.66 15.15 -1.25
C SER A 102 8.62 14.01 -0.85
N HIS A 103 8.44 13.43 0.34
CA HIS A 103 9.26 12.31 0.85
C HIS A 103 8.54 10.96 0.85
N VAL A 104 7.22 10.96 0.62
CA VAL A 104 6.40 9.75 0.62
C VAL A 104 6.26 9.20 -0.79
N ALA A 105 6.27 10.07 -1.80
CA ALA A 105 6.05 9.72 -3.19
C ALA A 105 7.33 9.39 -3.98
N ASP A 106 8.45 9.09 -3.31
CA ASP A 106 9.72 8.83 -3.98
C ASP A 106 9.61 7.57 -4.88
N ASN A 107 9.62 7.77 -6.20
CA ASN A 107 9.33 6.76 -7.23
C ASN A 107 7.87 6.27 -7.32
N THR A 108 6.90 7.11 -6.93
CA THR A 108 5.47 6.83 -7.10
C THR A 108 4.76 8.05 -7.67
N ASP A 109 3.87 7.83 -8.62
CA ASP A 109 2.93 8.85 -9.08
C ASP A 109 1.70 8.83 -8.17
N VAL A 110 1.41 9.94 -7.51
CA VAL A 110 0.31 10.06 -6.55
C VAL A 110 -0.58 11.21 -7.01
N GLN A 111 -1.77 10.88 -7.50
CA GLN A 111 -2.78 11.85 -7.86
C GLN A 111 -3.87 11.86 -6.78
N THR A 112 -4.10 13.02 -6.17
CA THR A 112 -5.15 13.16 -5.17
C THR A 112 -6.11 14.25 -5.59
N ILE A 113 -7.41 13.98 -5.46
CA ILE A 113 -8.49 14.86 -5.89
C ILE A 113 -9.48 14.99 -4.75
N VAL A 114 -9.88 16.22 -4.44
CA VAL A 114 -10.97 16.51 -3.50
C VAL A 114 -12.15 17.09 -4.26
N SER A 115 -13.34 16.58 -3.99
CA SER A 115 -14.60 17.05 -4.58
C SER A 115 -15.61 17.35 -3.48
N PHE A 116 -16.17 18.56 -3.52
CA PHE A 116 -17.32 18.93 -2.69
C PHE A 116 -18.58 18.23 -3.20
N MET A 117 -19.34 17.62 -2.30
CA MET A 117 -20.59 16.93 -2.64
C MET A 117 -21.79 17.83 -2.36
N GLU A 118 -22.02 18.15 -1.09
CA GLU A 118 -23.21 18.87 -0.65
C GLU A 118 -23.06 19.41 0.77
N THR A 119 -23.92 20.37 1.12
CA THR A 119 -24.08 20.86 2.49
C THR A 119 -25.39 20.31 3.05
N ARG A 120 -25.36 19.72 4.25
CA ARG A 120 -26.57 19.26 4.96
C ARG A 120 -26.57 19.71 6.42
N ASP A 121 -27.72 19.60 7.07
CA ASP A 121 -27.80 19.77 8.52
C ASP A 121 -27.08 18.62 9.22
N CYS A 122 -26.24 18.95 10.20
CA CYS A 122 -25.52 17.95 10.98
C CYS A 122 -26.49 17.18 11.89
N GLN A 123 -26.49 15.84 11.83
CA GLN A 123 -27.25 15.02 12.79
C GLN A 123 -26.56 15.04 14.17
N ARG A 124 -26.89 16.02 15.02
CA ARG A 124 -26.57 15.99 16.46
C ARG A 124 -27.79 15.60 17.30
N THR A 125 -27.54 14.87 18.37
CA THR A 125 -28.55 14.21 19.22
C THR A 125 -29.33 15.15 20.14
N GLU A 126 -28.90 16.41 20.29
CA GLU A 126 -29.58 17.38 21.16
C GLU A 126 -29.66 18.73 20.48
N LYS A 127 -30.86 19.35 20.54
CA LYS A 127 -31.21 20.63 19.93
C LYS A 127 -30.30 21.75 20.44
N VAL A 128 -29.21 22.00 19.75
CA VAL A 128 -28.51 23.29 19.81
C VAL A 128 -29.21 24.20 18.79
N THR A 129 -29.85 25.25 19.30
CA THR A 129 -30.21 26.42 18.50
C THR A 129 -28.90 27.12 18.15
N ASP A 130 -28.36 26.82 16.98
CA ASP A 130 -27.57 27.72 16.13
C ASP A 130 -27.19 26.97 14.84
N ASP A 131 -27.06 27.72 13.75
CA ASP A 131 -26.99 27.35 12.34
C ASP A 131 -25.77 26.47 11.97
N LEU A 132 -25.67 25.26 12.52
CA LEU A 132 -24.58 24.32 12.25
C LEU A 132 -24.87 23.54 10.96
N LYS A 133 -24.07 23.79 9.94
CA LYS A 133 -24.11 23.06 8.66
C LYS A 133 -22.90 22.13 8.55
N CYS A 134 -23.08 21.02 7.83
CA CYS A 134 -22.05 20.04 7.55
C CYS A 134 -21.79 20.03 6.05
N ASP A 135 -20.56 20.35 5.66
CA ASP A 135 -20.11 20.18 4.29
C ASP A 135 -19.51 18.78 4.12
N TYR A 136 -19.98 18.08 3.10
CA TYR A 136 -19.51 16.74 2.74
C TYR A 136 -18.57 16.85 1.53
N TYR A 137 -17.39 16.26 1.69
CA TYR A 137 -16.38 16.16 0.65
C TYR A 137 -16.05 14.69 0.41
N THR A 138 -15.70 14.36 -0.83
CA THR A 138 -15.07 13.10 -1.18
C THR A 138 -13.65 13.37 -1.63
N ALA A 139 -12.69 12.66 -1.04
CA ALA A 139 -11.30 12.69 -1.42
C ALA A 139 -10.93 11.33 -2.04
N THR A 140 -10.34 11.36 -3.23
CA THR A 140 -9.88 10.18 -3.94
C THR A 140 -8.38 10.30 -4.14
N SER A 141 -7.63 9.25 -3.81
CA SER A 141 -6.20 9.15 -4.08
C SER A 141 -5.94 7.95 -4.99
N ASP A 142 -5.28 8.20 -6.11
CA ASP A 142 -4.81 7.20 -7.08
C ASP A 142 -3.29 7.18 -7.06
N THR A 143 -2.73 6.07 -6.61
CA THR A 143 -1.29 5.88 -6.45
C THR A 143 -0.82 4.79 -7.41
N VAL A 144 0.18 5.12 -8.23
CA VAL A 144 0.82 4.21 -9.18
C VAL A 144 2.33 4.15 -8.92
N MET A 145 2.84 2.95 -8.65
CA MET A 145 4.28 2.69 -8.52
C MET A 145 4.93 2.43 -9.89
N VAL A 146 6.23 2.69 -10.01
CA VAL A 146 7.03 2.35 -11.21
C VAL A 146 7.00 0.83 -11.52
N SER A 147 6.81 -0.02 -10.50
CA SER A 147 6.64 -1.47 -10.70
C SER A 147 5.29 -1.86 -11.32
N GLY A 148 4.36 -0.92 -11.48
CA GLY A 148 3.02 -1.12 -12.03
C GLY A 148 1.96 -1.47 -10.98
N ALA A 149 2.30 -1.53 -9.69
CA ALA A 149 1.30 -1.62 -8.64
C ALA A 149 0.45 -0.34 -8.60
N ARG A 150 -0.87 -0.50 -8.46
CA ARG A 150 -1.83 0.62 -8.37
C ARG A 150 -2.77 0.41 -7.20
N SER A 151 -3.05 1.49 -6.49
CA SER A 151 -4.01 1.54 -5.38
C SER A 151 -4.89 2.78 -5.53
N VAL A 152 -6.20 2.60 -5.40
CA VAL A 152 -7.17 3.71 -5.41
C VAL A 152 -7.91 3.72 -4.08
N GLN A 153 -7.81 4.82 -3.34
CA GLN A 153 -8.42 5.02 -2.03
C GLN A 153 -9.45 6.13 -2.10
N ASN A 154 -10.58 5.94 -1.41
CA ASN A 154 -11.66 6.91 -1.32
C ASN A 154 -11.99 7.18 0.14
N MET A 155 -12.08 8.45 0.50
CA MET A 155 -12.41 8.92 1.84
C MET A 155 -13.54 9.93 1.78
N GLY A 156 -14.55 9.75 2.63
CA GLY A 156 -15.56 10.77 2.90
C GLY A 156 -15.10 11.66 4.04
N ILE A 157 -15.16 12.97 3.85
CA ILE A 157 -14.77 13.95 4.86
C ILE A 157 -15.99 14.82 5.18
N GLN A 158 -16.28 15.00 6.47
CA GLN A 158 -17.32 15.88 6.96
C GLN A 158 -16.67 17.04 7.71
N LYS A 159 -16.98 18.27 7.29
CA LYS A 159 -16.53 19.49 7.95
C LYS A 159 -17.72 20.22 8.54
N GLU A 160 -17.66 20.50 9.84
CA GLU A 160 -18.67 21.31 10.53
C GLU A 160 -18.38 22.80 10.28
N VAL A 161 -19.40 23.56 9.89
CA VAL A 161 -19.32 25.01 9.69
C VAL A 161 -20.44 25.71 10.46
N ILE A 162 -20.12 26.84 11.08
CA ILE A 162 -21.05 27.63 11.89
C ILE A 162 -21.60 28.79 11.04
N GLY A 163 -22.92 28.85 10.87
CA GLY A 163 -23.62 29.86 10.07
C GLY A 163 -24.01 29.39 8.67
N SER A 164 -24.89 30.14 8.01
CA SER A 164 -25.31 29.87 6.63
C SER A 164 -24.10 29.92 5.73
N ALA A 165 -23.62 28.74 5.33
CA ALA A 165 -22.53 28.48 4.40
C ALA A 165 -22.03 29.72 3.65
N SER A 166 -21.00 30.38 4.20
CA SER A 166 -20.47 31.60 3.62
C SER A 166 -19.78 31.29 2.28
N TRP A 167 -20.31 31.95 1.26
CA TRP A 167 -19.85 32.14 -0.13
C TRP A 167 -18.39 32.59 -0.26
#